data_AF-A0A2S4UDK1-F1
#
_entry.id   AF-A0A2S4UDK1-F1
#
_cell.length_a   1.000
_cell.length_b   1.000
_cell.length_c   1.000
_cell.angle_alpha   90.00
_cell.angle_beta   90.00
_cell.angle_gamma   90.00
#
_symmetry.space_group_name_H-M   'P 1'
#
loop_
_entity.id
_entity.type
_entity.pdbx_description
1 polymer ?
#
loop_
_entity_poly.entity_id
_entity_poly.type
_entity_poly.pdbx_seq_one_letter_code
_entity_poly.pdbx_strand_id
1 'polypeptide(L)'
;FFLLRWLDQHNKWRAQYKATPLKWSESLVAASKRLTDACVWKHTPNNRYGENMAAGQPSIQEVVTGWVAGPNERDIFKGANSKPTHFTQVVWLATTELGCFKTTCRNVRGLNLPQSPVVFWACSYNPPGNVIGQIGQNVKAAPGGRPL
;
A
#
# COMPACT_ATOMS: atom_id res chain seq x y z
N PHE A 1 2.74 -7.02 -18.70
CA PHE A 1 4.07 -6.87 -18.06
C PHE A 1 4.11 -5.94 -16.82
N PHE A 2 3.22 -4.95 -16.65
CA PHE A 2 3.20 -4.11 -15.43
C PHE A 2 2.59 -4.78 -14.17
N LEU A 3 1.64 -5.69 -14.36
CA LEU A 3 0.93 -6.40 -13.27
C LEU A 3 1.90 -7.21 -12.38
N LEU A 4 2.86 -7.90 -13.01
CA LEU A 4 3.87 -8.70 -12.31
C LEU A 4 4.69 -7.85 -11.34
N ARG A 5 5.07 -6.62 -11.71
CA ARG A 5 5.94 -5.77 -10.87
C ARG A 5 5.30 -5.37 -9.54
N TRP A 6 3.98 -5.13 -9.52
CA TRP A 6 3.27 -4.84 -8.27
C TRP A 6 3.28 -6.03 -7.32
N LEU A 7 2.91 -7.21 -7.84
CA LEU A 7 2.91 -8.44 -7.06
C LEU A 7 4.33 -8.82 -6.62
N ASP A 8 5.30 -8.80 -7.53
CA ASP A 8 6.69 -9.18 -7.24
C ASP A 8 7.26 -8.32 -6.12
N GLN A 9 7.08 -7.00 -6.18
CA GLN A 9 7.61 -6.09 -5.18
C GLN A 9 6.89 -6.24 -3.82
N HIS A 10 5.56 -6.40 -3.82
CA HIS A 10 4.82 -6.68 -2.58
C HIS A 10 5.25 -8.02 -1.98
N ASN A 11 5.32 -9.07 -2.81
CA ASN A 11 5.62 -10.43 -2.37
C ASN A 11 7.07 -10.57 -1.89
N LYS A 12 8.02 -9.81 -2.45
CA LYS A 12 9.40 -9.71 -1.94
C LYS A 12 9.44 -9.15 -0.52
N TRP A 13 8.63 -8.15 -0.19
CA TRP A 13 8.51 -7.65 1.17
C TRP A 13 7.77 -8.63 2.06
N ARG A 14 6.60 -9.13 1.63
CA ARG A 14 5.77 -10.07 2.40
C ARG A 14 6.51 -11.34 2.79
N ALA A 15 7.36 -11.87 1.91
CA ALA A 15 8.21 -13.03 2.20
C ALA A 15 9.11 -12.82 3.43
N GLN A 16 9.67 -11.61 3.61
CA GLN A 16 10.50 -11.30 4.78
C GLN A 16 9.70 -11.39 6.08
N TYR A 17 8.42 -11.01 6.06
CA TYR A 17 7.51 -11.03 7.21
C TYR A 17 6.61 -12.27 7.24
N LYS A 18 6.99 -13.35 6.54
CA LYS A 18 6.26 -14.64 6.53
C LYS A 18 4.77 -14.48 6.15
N ALA A 19 4.42 -13.46 5.38
CA ALA A 19 3.08 -13.22 4.88
C ALA A 19 2.89 -13.91 3.52
N THR A 20 1.77 -14.59 3.33
CA THR A 20 1.47 -15.35 2.10
C THR A 20 1.50 -14.45 0.87
N PRO A 21 2.06 -14.89 -0.28
CA PRO A 21 2.04 -14.09 -1.50
C PRO A 21 0.63 -13.67 -1.92
N LEU A 22 0.49 -12.41 -2.34
CA LEU A 22 -0.77 -11.88 -2.87
C LEU A 22 -1.04 -12.41 -4.27
N LYS A 23 -2.32 -12.47 -4.61
CA LYS A 23 -2.83 -12.72 -5.96
C LYS A 23 -3.37 -11.43 -6.57
N TRP A 24 -3.27 -11.31 -7.88
CA TRP A 24 -3.79 -10.15 -8.59
C TRP A 24 -5.32 -10.26 -8.74
N SER A 25 -6.05 -9.15 -8.55
CA SER A 25 -7.50 -9.10 -8.73
C SER A 25 -7.90 -7.90 -9.59
N GLU A 26 -8.48 -8.17 -10.77
CA GLU A 26 -8.95 -7.12 -11.69
C GLU A 26 -10.05 -6.24 -11.09
N SER A 27 -10.87 -6.79 -10.19
CA SER A 27 -11.88 -6.00 -9.47
C SER A 27 -11.26 -4.92 -8.56
N LEU A 28 -10.09 -5.20 -7.98
CA LEU A 28 -9.33 -4.25 -7.16
C LEU A 28 -8.59 -3.23 -8.03
N VAL A 29 -8.22 -3.60 -9.26
CA VAL A 29 -7.66 -2.65 -10.24
C VAL A 29 -8.69 -1.58 -10.58
N ALA A 30 -9.94 -1.96 -10.82
CA ALA A 30 -11.02 -1.01 -11.09
C ALA A 30 -11.24 -0.03 -9.91
N ALA A 31 -11.14 -0.53 -8.67
CA ALA A 31 -11.22 0.30 -7.47
C ALA A 31 -10.05 1.31 -7.39
N SER A 32 -8.81 0.82 -7.56
CA SER A 32 -7.61 1.67 -7.55
C SER A 32 -7.63 2.69 -8.68
N LYS A 33 -8.12 2.32 -9.87
CA LYS A 33 -8.30 3.23 -11.00
C LYS A 33 -9.27 4.36 -10.67
N ARG A 34 -10.44 4.03 -10.09
CA ARG A 34 -11.43 5.04 -9.69
C ARG A 34 -10.84 6.05 -8.70
N LEU A 35 -10.00 5.58 -7.78
CA LEU A 35 -9.31 6.44 -6.82
C LEU A 35 -8.30 7.36 -7.53
N THR A 36 -7.40 6.81 -8.35
CA THR A 36 -6.35 7.64 -8.97
C THR A 36 -6.87 8.60 -10.03
N ASP A 37 -7.92 8.23 -10.76
CA ASP A 37 -8.56 9.09 -11.77
C ASP A 37 -9.21 10.34 -11.17
N ALA A 38 -9.53 10.33 -9.87
CA ALA A 38 -10.06 11.51 -9.20
C ALA A 38 -9.02 12.64 -9.09
N CYS A 39 -7.72 12.33 -9.14
CA CYS A 39 -6.63 13.28 -8.91
C CYS A 39 -6.82 14.12 -7.62
N VAL A 40 -7.34 13.48 -6.57
CA VAL A 40 -7.53 14.06 -5.23
C VAL A 40 -6.79 13.19 -4.23
N TRP A 41 -5.99 13.81 -3.36
CA TRP A 41 -5.26 13.15 -2.29
C TRP A 41 -6.19 12.78 -1.13
N LYS A 42 -7.05 11.77 -1.35
CA LYS A 42 -8.01 11.28 -0.37
C LYS A 42 -8.35 9.80 -0.62
N HIS A 43 -8.38 9.03 0.45
CA HIS A 43 -8.90 7.65 0.45
C HIS A 43 -10.37 7.58 0.06
N THR A 44 -10.80 6.44 -0.47
CA THR A 44 -12.21 6.20 -0.79
C THR A 44 -13.05 6.14 0.49
N PRO A 45 -14.10 6.97 0.64
CA PRO A 45 -14.99 6.90 1.80
C PRO A 45 -15.75 5.57 1.86
N ASN A 46 -15.94 5.02 3.07
CA ASN A 46 -16.67 3.76 3.30
C ASN A 46 -16.19 2.60 2.41
N ASN A 47 -14.87 2.52 2.16
CA ASN A 47 -14.31 1.49 1.31
C ASN A 47 -14.27 0.14 2.03
N ARG A 48 -14.70 -0.91 1.31
CA ARG A 48 -14.61 -2.30 1.78
C ARG A 48 -13.21 -2.91 1.59
N TYR A 49 -12.36 -2.26 0.78
CA TYR A 49 -10.98 -2.67 0.53
C TYR A 49 -10.01 -1.82 1.35
N GLY A 50 -8.83 -2.38 1.64
CA GLY A 50 -7.71 -1.60 2.14
C GLY A 50 -7.12 -0.75 1.02
N GLU A 51 -6.44 0.35 1.35
CA GLU A 51 -5.88 1.27 0.36
C GLU A 51 -4.51 1.80 0.80
N ASN A 52 -3.55 1.75 -0.12
CA ASN A 52 -2.31 2.53 -0.02
C ASN A 52 -2.23 3.51 -1.21
N MET A 53 -1.76 4.73 -0.94
CA MET A 53 -1.64 5.81 -1.92
C MET A 53 -0.21 6.34 -1.96
N ALA A 54 0.27 6.73 -3.14
CA ALA A 54 1.56 7.39 -3.33
C ALA A 54 1.48 8.36 -4.51
N ALA A 55 2.27 9.42 -4.51
CA ALA A 55 2.29 10.37 -5.61
C ALA A 55 3.71 10.90 -5.85
N GLY A 56 4.10 10.93 -7.12
CA GLY A 56 5.35 11.56 -7.56
C GLY A 56 6.57 10.64 -7.63
N GLN A 57 6.51 9.42 -7.09
CA GLN A 57 7.57 8.43 -7.25
C GLN A 57 7.70 7.99 -8.72
N PRO A 58 8.92 7.74 -9.23
CA PRO A 58 9.15 7.44 -10.63
C PRO A 58 8.91 5.97 -10.99
N SER A 59 8.87 5.06 -10.01
CA SER A 59 8.74 3.62 -10.24
C SER A 59 7.84 2.91 -9.21
N ILE A 60 7.30 1.75 -9.61
CA ILE A 60 6.52 0.85 -8.73
C ILE A 60 7.38 0.41 -7.54
N GLN A 61 8.65 0.10 -7.80
CA GLN A 61 9.61 -0.34 -6.80
C GLN A 61 9.79 0.71 -5.70
N GLU A 62 9.92 1.99 -6.08
CA GLU A 62 10.04 3.09 -5.12
C GLU A 62 8.74 3.37 -4.37
N VAL A 63 7.57 3.20 -4.99
CA VAL A 63 6.28 3.31 -4.30
C VAL A 63 6.19 2.26 -3.18
N VAL A 64 6.35 0.98 -3.51
CA VAL A 64 6.18 -0.09 -2.51
C VAL A 64 7.30 -0.07 -1.48
N THR A 65 8.53 0.27 -1.88
CA THR A 65 9.64 0.46 -0.93
C THR A 65 9.38 1.64 -0.01
N GLY A 66 8.85 2.75 -0.52
CA GLY A 66 8.43 3.89 0.28
C GLY A 66 7.33 3.54 1.28
N TRP A 67 6.35 2.72 0.89
CA TRP A 67 5.31 2.23 1.80
C TRP A 67 5.84 1.32 2.91
N VAL A 68 6.98 0.65 2.73
CA VAL A 68 7.52 -0.27 3.75
C VAL A 68 8.64 0.35 4.57
N ALA A 69 9.59 1.00 3.90
CA ALA A 69 10.84 1.47 4.45
C ALA A 69 11.01 3.00 4.33
N GLY A 70 9.96 3.72 3.92
CA GLY A 70 9.92 5.17 4.00
C GLY A 70 9.91 5.68 5.44
N PRO A 71 10.03 7.00 5.64
CA PRO A 71 10.00 7.60 6.96
C PRO A 71 8.66 7.35 7.64
N ASN A 72 8.69 6.98 8.93
CA ASN A 72 7.49 6.71 9.72
C ASN A 72 6.62 5.55 9.20
N GLU A 73 7.26 4.55 8.60
CA GLU A 73 6.60 3.31 8.17
C GLU A 73 6.97 2.16 9.12
N ARG A 74 7.82 1.23 8.70
CA ARG A 74 8.22 0.10 9.56
C ARG A 74 9.04 0.54 10.78
N ASP A 75 9.81 1.62 10.68
CA ASP A 75 10.72 2.10 11.72
C ASP A 75 9.97 2.54 13.00
N ILE A 76 8.74 3.04 12.86
CA ILE A 76 7.90 3.43 14.00
C ILE A 76 7.01 2.30 14.53
N PHE A 77 7.13 1.08 13.99
CA PHE A 77 6.35 -0.06 14.45
C PHE A 77 6.76 -0.48 15.87
N LYS A 78 5.78 -0.58 16.77
CA LYS A 78 5.95 -0.87 18.22
C LYS A 78 5.36 -2.22 18.64
N GLY A 79 4.90 -3.06 17.71
CA GLY A 79 4.20 -4.31 17.99
C GLY A 79 2.69 -4.23 17.81
N ALA A 80 1.94 -5.10 18.50
CA ALA A 80 0.50 -5.29 18.31
C ALA A 80 -0.37 -4.02 18.49
N ASN A 81 0.11 -3.05 19.28
CA ASN A 81 -0.60 -1.79 19.55
C ASN A 81 -0.11 -0.62 18.68
N SER A 82 0.63 -0.91 17.60
CA SER A 82 1.09 0.13 16.67
C SER A 82 -0.09 0.84 16.02
N LYS A 83 0.09 2.11 15.64
CA LYS A 83 -0.84 2.73 14.70
C LYS A 83 -0.64 2.09 13.31
N PRO A 84 -1.71 1.89 12.53
CA PRO A 84 -1.56 1.40 11.17
C PRO A 84 -0.82 2.40 10.27
N THR A 85 -0.03 1.88 9.34
CA THR A 85 0.66 2.65 8.29
C THR A 85 0.53 1.92 6.94
N HIS A 86 1.21 2.39 5.88
CA HIS A 86 1.24 1.65 4.62
C HIS A 86 1.96 0.30 4.78
N PHE A 87 3.03 0.28 5.58
CA PHE A 87 3.81 -0.92 5.89
C PHE A 87 2.92 -2.05 6.41
N THR A 88 2.11 -1.76 7.43
CA THR A 88 1.26 -2.78 8.05
C THR A 88 0.25 -3.37 7.06
N GLN A 89 -0.25 -2.58 6.10
CA GLN A 89 -1.12 -3.08 5.04
C GLN A 89 -0.37 -3.97 4.04
N VAL A 90 0.84 -3.58 3.61
CA VAL A 90 1.65 -4.37 2.65
C VAL A 90 1.92 -5.77 3.19
N VAL A 91 2.27 -5.88 4.47
CA VAL A 91 2.65 -7.15 5.12
C VAL A 91 1.52 -7.83 5.87
N TRP A 92 0.28 -7.34 5.74
CA TRP A 92 -0.88 -7.88 6.45
C TRP A 92 -1.14 -9.34 6.04
N LEU A 93 -1.05 -10.26 7.00
CA LEU A 93 -1.12 -11.70 6.75
C LEU A 93 -2.45 -12.12 6.11
N ALA A 94 -3.58 -11.65 6.63
CA ALA A 94 -4.90 -12.05 6.15
C ALA A 94 -5.28 -11.46 4.77
N THR A 95 -4.54 -10.46 4.26
CA THR A 95 -4.75 -9.92 2.92
C THR A 95 -4.26 -10.93 1.89
N THR A 96 -5.09 -11.24 0.89
CA THR A 96 -4.79 -12.27 -0.11
C THR A 96 -4.77 -11.74 -1.54
N GLU A 97 -5.44 -10.62 -1.80
CA GLU A 97 -5.59 -10.05 -3.13
C GLU A 97 -5.09 -8.60 -3.19
N LEU A 98 -4.58 -8.23 -4.36
CA LEU A 98 -4.07 -6.91 -4.68
C LEU A 98 -4.54 -6.48 -6.07
N GLY A 99 -4.91 -5.21 -6.21
CA GLY A 99 -5.05 -4.57 -7.52
C GLY A 99 -4.61 -3.12 -7.45
N CYS A 100 -3.71 -2.73 -8.35
CA CYS A 100 -3.09 -1.40 -8.34
C CYS A 100 -3.28 -0.69 -9.67
N PHE A 101 -3.32 0.63 -9.62
CA PHE A 101 -3.42 1.48 -10.80
C PHE A 101 -2.60 2.76 -10.63
N LYS A 102 -2.34 3.44 -11.75
CA LYS A 102 -1.74 4.77 -11.75
C LYS A 102 -2.42 5.68 -12.76
N THR A 103 -2.53 6.96 -12.42
CA THR A 103 -3.02 8.00 -13.32
C THR A 103 -2.01 9.15 -13.33
N THR A 104 -1.72 9.70 -14.51
CA THR A 104 -0.92 10.92 -14.63
C THR A 104 -1.85 12.12 -14.53
N CYS A 105 -1.80 12.82 -13.41
CA CYS A 105 -2.60 14.02 -13.13
C CYS A 105 -1.79 15.27 -13.46
N ARG A 106 -2.43 16.35 -13.93
CA ARG A 106 -1.77 17.67 -14.00
C ARG A 106 -1.24 18.08 -12.63
N ASN A 107 -2.06 17.90 -11.61
CA ASN A 107 -1.75 18.05 -10.20
C ASN A 107 -2.68 17.14 -9.39
N VAL A 108 -2.28 16.76 -8.17
CA VAL A 108 -3.15 16.01 -7.25
C VAL A 108 -3.68 16.98 -6.19
N ARG A 109 -4.98 17.29 -6.24
CA ARG A 109 -5.58 18.26 -5.30
C ARG A 109 -5.47 17.75 -3.86
N GLY A 110 -5.06 18.62 -2.94
CA GLY A 110 -4.80 18.26 -1.54
C GLY A 110 -3.37 17.80 -1.27
N LEU A 111 -2.51 17.78 -2.30
CA LEU A 111 -1.08 17.53 -2.17
C LEU A 111 -0.30 18.62 -2.90
N ASN A 112 0.66 19.25 -2.21
CA ASN A 112 1.53 20.27 -2.80
C ASN A 112 2.87 19.61 -3.18
N LEU A 113 2.96 19.14 -4.42
CA LEU A 113 4.20 18.62 -4.99
C LEU A 113 4.81 19.63 -5.96
N PRO A 114 6.15 19.76 -6.01
CA PRO A 114 6.83 20.65 -6.95
C PRO A 114 6.77 20.16 -8.40
N GLN A 115 6.60 18.84 -8.61
CA GLN A 115 6.49 18.27 -9.95
C GLN A 115 5.09 18.41 -10.57
N SER A 116 5.05 18.63 -11.88
CA SER A 116 3.83 18.58 -12.72
C SER A 116 4.23 18.14 -14.14
N PRO A 117 3.59 17.13 -14.75
CA PRO A 117 2.49 16.33 -14.19
C PRO A 117 2.94 15.40 -13.07
N VAL A 118 2.00 14.99 -12.21
CA VAL A 118 2.21 14.07 -11.09
C VAL A 118 1.66 12.70 -11.45
N VAL A 119 2.46 11.65 -11.31
CA VAL A 119 1.94 10.28 -11.33
C VAL A 119 1.35 9.96 -9.96
N PHE A 120 0.04 9.69 -9.92
CA PHE A 120 -0.69 9.27 -8.74
C PHE A 120 -0.91 7.76 -8.78
N TRP A 121 -0.48 7.07 -7.73
CA TRP A 121 -0.47 5.63 -7.60
C TRP A 121 -1.41 5.20 -6.47
N ALA A 122 -2.15 4.11 -6.68
CA ALA A 122 -2.91 3.48 -5.60
C ALA A 122 -2.93 1.96 -5.76
N CYS A 123 -3.00 1.27 -4.62
CA CYS A 123 -3.25 -0.16 -4.51
C CYS A 123 -4.42 -0.41 -3.58
N SER A 124 -5.32 -1.31 -3.99
CA SER A 124 -6.44 -1.80 -3.20
C SER A 124 -6.17 -3.23 -2.75
N TYR A 125 -6.53 -3.55 -1.50
CA TYR A 125 -6.22 -4.81 -0.82
C TYR A 125 -7.49 -5.51 -0.35
N ASN A 126 -7.58 -6.82 -0.53
CA ASN A 126 -8.72 -7.62 -0.05
C ASN A 126 -8.26 -8.94 0.59
N PRO A 127 -8.82 -9.35 1.74
CA PRO A 127 -9.51 -8.50 2.73
C PRO A 127 -8.71 -7.24 3.13
N PRO A 128 -9.36 -6.18 3.65
CA PRO A 128 -8.64 -4.99 4.11
C PRO A 128 -7.69 -5.33 5.27
N GLY A 129 -6.52 -4.71 5.28
CA GLY A 129 -5.63 -4.72 6.42
C GLY A 129 -5.95 -3.61 7.42
N ASN A 130 -5.03 -3.36 8.34
CA ASN A 130 -5.09 -2.22 9.26
C ASN A 130 -6.35 -2.20 10.16
N VAL A 131 -6.97 -3.36 10.38
CA VAL A 131 -8.11 -3.51 11.29
C VAL A 131 -7.63 -3.32 12.73
N ILE A 132 -8.23 -2.36 13.44
CA ILE A 132 -7.86 -2.02 14.82
C ILE A 132 -8.00 -3.25 15.71
N GLY A 133 -6.99 -3.49 16.56
CA GLY A 133 -6.91 -4.65 17.43
C GLY A 133 -6.38 -5.93 16.77
N GLN A 134 -6.19 -5.95 15.45
CA GLN A 134 -5.75 -7.16 14.72
C GLN A 134 -4.30 -7.10 14.21
N ILE A 135 -3.53 -6.06 14.56
CA ILE A 135 -2.15 -5.92 14.08
C ILE A 135 -1.27 -7.07 14.58
N GLY A 136 -1.40 -7.48 15.86
CA GLY A 136 -0.56 -8.52 16.45
C GLY A 136 -0.64 -9.88 15.75
N GLN A 137 -1.82 -10.27 15.26
CA GLN A 137 -1.97 -11.52 14.51
C GLN A 137 -1.51 -11.40 13.06
N ASN A 138 -1.56 -10.21 12.47
CA ASN A 138 -1.37 -9.99 11.04
C ASN A 138 -0.01 -9.44 10.61
N VAL A 139 0.76 -8.83 11.52
CA VAL A 139 2.06 -8.23 11.20
C VAL A 139 3.15 -8.96 11.97
N LYS A 140 3.94 -9.79 11.28
CA LYS A 140 5.03 -10.58 11.88
C LYS A 140 6.33 -9.77 11.95
N ALA A 141 6.30 -8.70 12.75
CA ALA A 141 7.45 -7.84 12.99
C ALA A 141 7.68 -7.59 14.50
N ALA A 142 8.94 -7.41 14.89
CA ALA A 142 9.36 -6.90 16.17
C ALA A 142 9.38 -5.35 16.17
N PRO A 143 9.49 -4.70 17.34
CA PRO A 143 9.69 -3.24 17.40
C PRO A 143 10.85 -2.76 16.53
N GLY A 144 10.63 -1.63 15.84
CA GLY A 144 11.49 -1.11 14.77
C GLY A 144 11.25 -1.77 13.41
N GLY A 145 10.17 -2.54 13.26
CA GLY A 145 9.77 -3.14 11.98
C GLY A 145 10.69 -4.25 11.50
N ARG A 146 11.46 -4.87 12.40
CA ARG A 146 12.34 -5.99 12.06
C ARG A 146 11.51 -7.26 11.87
N PRO A 147 11.72 -8.06 10.82
CA PRO A 147 10.98 -9.31 10.64
C PRO A 147 11.11 -10.29 11.80
N LEU A 148 10.06 -11.09 12.07
CA LEU A 148 10.03 -12.21 13.02
C LEU A 148 10.26 -13.56 12.34
#